data_AF-A0A7K8W4M8-F1
#
_entry.id   AF-A0A7K8W4M8-F1
#
_cell.length_a   1.000
_cell.length_b   1.000
_cell.length_c   1.000
_cell.angle_alpha   90.00
_cell.angle_beta   90.00
_cell.angle_gamma   90.00
#
_symmetry.space_group_name_H-M   'P 1'
#
loop_
_entity.id
_entity.type
_entity.pdbx_description
1 polymer ?
#
loop_
_entity_poly.entity_id
_entity_poly.type
_entity_poly.pdbx_seq_one_letter_code
_entity_poly.pdbx_strand_id
1 'polypeptide(L)'
;VLIAIGRDACTRNIGLETIGVKINEKNGKVPVNDEEQTNVPYVYAIGDILDGKLELTPVAIQAGRLLARRLYGGSSRKCDYINVPTTVFTPLEYGSCGFPEERAIEEYGKQNLEVYHSLFWPLEWTVPGRDNNTCYAKIICNKQDNNRVIGLHVLGPNAGEVTQGFAAAIKCGLTKELLDETIGIHPTCAEVFTTMDITKASGQDITQKGC
;
A
#
# COMPACT_ATOMS: atom_id res chain seq x y z
N VAL A 1 15.01 -23.15 -15.20
CA VAL A 1 14.74 -22.97 -13.75
C VAL A 1 14.89 -21.50 -13.43
N LEU A 2 13.86 -20.85 -12.88
CA LEU A 2 13.91 -19.45 -12.41
C LEU A 2 13.98 -19.46 -10.88
N ILE A 3 14.93 -18.72 -10.28
CA ILE A 3 15.11 -18.63 -8.82
C ILE A 3 14.95 -17.17 -8.41
N ALA A 4 13.91 -16.88 -7.63
CA ALA A 4 13.59 -15.53 -7.13
C ALA A 4 13.16 -15.59 -5.66
N ILE A 5 14.12 -15.86 -4.77
CA ILE A 5 13.90 -16.21 -3.35
C ILE A 5 14.35 -15.11 -2.37
N GLY A 6 14.43 -13.87 -2.84
CA GLY A 6 14.92 -12.73 -2.06
C GLY A 6 15.96 -11.91 -2.81
N ARG A 7 16.37 -10.80 -2.20
CA ARG A 7 17.38 -9.87 -2.70
C ARG A 7 18.27 -9.42 -1.54
N ASP A 8 19.56 -9.25 -1.81
CA ASP A 8 20.52 -8.74 -0.83
C ASP A 8 20.87 -7.28 -1.10
N ALA A 9 21.06 -6.50 -0.04
CA ALA A 9 21.49 -5.11 -0.14
C ALA A 9 22.97 -5.02 -0.60
N CYS A 10 23.25 -4.15 -1.57
CA CYS A 10 24.61 -3.89 -2.07
C CYS A 10 25.37 -2.91 -1.16
N THR A 11 25.56 -3.29 0.11
CA THR A 11 26.19 -2.46 1.16
C THR A 11 27.52 -3.03 1.65
N ARG A 12 27.82 -4.28 1.27
CA ARG A 12 29.11 -4.92 1.51
C ARG A 12 30.09 -4.59 0.38
N ASN A 13 31.38 -4.52 0.69
CA ASN A 13 32.47 -4.27 -0.28
C ASN A 13 32.43 -2.90 -0.98
N ILE A 14 31.83 -1.88 -0.34
CA ILE A 14 31.85 -0.49 -0.82
C ILE A 14 32.59 0.46 0.14
N GLY A 15 33.30 -0.09 1.13
CA GLY A 15 34.15 0.69 2.06
C GLY A 15 33.40 1.41 3.19
N LEU A 16 32.16 1.03 3.50
CA LEU A 16 31.37 1.68 4.57
C LEU A 16 32.08 1.65 5.93
N GLU A 17 32.79 0.56 6.21
CA GLU A 17 33.60 0.36 7.41
C GLU A 17 34.73 1.39 7.55
N THR A 18 35.31 1.83 6.43
CA THR A 18 36.42 2.80 6.43
C THR A 18 35.97 4.21 6.79
N ILE A 19 34.69 4.52 6.54
CA ILE A 19 34.06 5.81 6.85
C ILE A 19 33.14 5.75 8.09
N GLY A 20 33.02 4.57 8.72
CA GLY A 20 32.28 4.38 9.97
C GLY A 20 30.76 4.33 9.82
N VAL A 21 30.22 4.05 8.63
CA VAL A 21 28.77 3.86 8.43
C VAL A 21 28.38 2.49 8.97
N LYS A 22 27.39 2.48 9.87
CA LYS A 22 26.82 1.26 10.45
C LYS A 22 25.80 0.65 9.51
N ILE A 23 25.82 -0.68 9.42
CA ILE A 23 24.79 -1.48 8.75
C ILE A 23 24.19 -2.47 9.74
N ASN A 24 22.98 -2.93 9.45
CA ASN A 24 22.38 -4.06 10.15
C ASN A 24 23.00 -5.36 9.60
N GLU A 25 23.84 -6.01 10.40
CA GLU A 25 24.59 -7.20 9.96
C GLU A 25 23.71 -8.38 9.53
N LYS A 26 22.48 -8.46 10.05
CA LYS A 26 21.54 -9.55 9.74
C LYS A 26 20.98 -9.45 8.33
N ASN A 27 20.62 -8.24 7.87
CA ASN A 27 19.93 -8.03 6.59
C ASN A 27 20.74 -7.16 5.59
N GLY A 28 21.91 -6.66 6.00
CA GLY A 28 22.77 -5.78 5.20
C GLY A 28 22.21 -4.37 4.97
N LYS A 29 21.07 -4.00 5.56
CA LYS A 29 20.44 -2.69 5.34
C LYS A 29 21.13 -1.60 6.16
N VAL A 30 20.97 -0.35 5.74
CA VAL A 30 21.51 0.84 6.41
C VAL A 30 20.42 1.46 7.28
N PRO A 31 20.58 1.48 8.62
CA PRO A 31 19.72 2.25 9.50
C PRO A 31 19.91 3.74 9.25
N VAL A 32 18.80 4.48 9.13
CA VAL A 32 18.78 5.93 8.93
C VAL A 32 17.76 6.59 9.85
N ASN A 33 17.93 7.89 10.07
CA ASN A 33 16.87 8.71 10.68
C ASN A 33 15.74 9.02 9.68
N ASP A 34 14.77 9.85 10.08
CA ASP A 34 13.63 10.24 9.24
C ASP A 34 13.97 11.23 8.11
N GLU A 35 15.25 11.63 7.99
CA GLU A 35 15.80 12.48 6.94
C GLU A 35 16.79 11.74 6.03
N GLU A 36 16.77 10.40 6.06
CA GLU A 36 17.65 9.53 5.27
C GLU A 36 19.15 9.65 5.64
N GLN A 37 19.48 10.27 6.78
CA GLN A 37 20.84 10.41 7.26
C GLN A 37 21.28 9.15 8.01
N THR A 38 22.49 8.69 7.73
CA THR A 38 23.12 7.58 8.46
C THR A 38 23.66 8.05 9.82
N ASN A 39 24.35 7.18 10.56
CA ASN A 39 25.09 7.60 11.75
C ASN A 39 26.30 8.50 11.46
N VAL A 40 26.71 8.62 10.20
CA VAL A 40 27.78 9.52 9.76
C VAL A 40 27.12 10.78 9.16
N PRO A 41 27.29 11.98 9.75
CA PRO A 41 26.44 13.14 9.42
C PRO A 41 26.47 13.61 7.96
N TYR A 42 27.54 13.33 7.23
CA TYR A 42 27.70 13.71 5.83
C TYR A 42 27.32 12.59 4.83
N VAL A 43 26.86 11.43 5.33
CA VAL A 43 26.47 10.28 4.51
C VAL A 43 24.97 10.01 4.67
N TYR A 44 24.30 9.87 3.53
CA TYR A 44 22.88 9.59 3.43
C TYR A 44 22.68 8.30 2.63
N ALA A 45 21.58 7.59 2.89
CA ALA A 45 21.18 6.39 2.17
C ALA A 45 19.73 6.51 1.71
N ILE A 46 19.38 5.99 0.52
CA ILE A 46 18.02 6.05 -0.03
C ILE A 46 17.67 4.74 -0.75
N GLY A 47 16.37 4.48 -0.93
CA GLY A 47 15.88 3.33 -1.69
C GLY A 47 16.02 2.00 -0.94
N ASP A 48 16.16 0.91 -1.70
CA ASP A 48 16.08 -0.45 -1.17
C ASP A 48 17.08 -0.74 -0.04
N ILE A 49 18.20 -0.01 0.07
CA ILE A 49 19.20 -0.27 1.12
C ILE A 49 18.75 0.19 2.51
N LEU A 50 17.65 0.93 2.63
CA LEU A 50 17.16 1.44 3.91
C LEU A 50 16.60 0.33 4.81
N ASP A 51 16.98 0.34 6.09
CA ASP A 51 16.46 -0.62 7.06
C ASP A 51 15.04 -0.25 7.50
N GLY A 52 14.13 -1.21 7.42
CA GLY A 52 12.72 -1.03 7.79
C GLY A 52 11.91 -0.10 6.88
N LYS A 53 12.36 0.18 5.65
CA LYS A 53 11.62 0.96 4.63
C LYS A 53 11.22 0.08 3.44
N LEU A 54 10.44 0.65 2.53
CA LEU A 54 9.83 -0.07 1.41
C LEU A 54 10.74 -0.08 0.17
N GLU A 55 10.94 -1.27 -0.40
CA GLU A 55 11.74 -1.52 -1.60
C GLU A 55 10.93 -1.25 -2.88
N LEU A 56 10.57 0.02 -3.09
CA LEU A 56 9.69 0.44 -4.19
C LEU A 56 10.29 1.63 -4.95
N THR A 57 10.28 1.56 -6.27
CA THR A 57 10.82 2.61 -7.15
C THR A 57 10.27 4.02 -6.84
N PRO A 58 8.94 4.23 -6.69
CA PRO A 58 8.42 5.58 -6.39
C PRO A 58 8.90 6.11 -5.02
N VAL A 59 9.11 5.22 -4.05
CA VAL A 59 9.63 5.57 -2.72
C VAL A 59 11.08 6.04 -2.84
N ALA A 60 11.93 5.29 -3.54
CA ALA A 60 13.33 5.66 -3.74
C ALA A 60 13.48 7.01 -4.46
N ILE A 61 12.68 7.24 -5.52
CA ILE A 61 12.66 8.50 -6.28
C ILE A 61 12.23 9.66 -5.38
N GLN A 62 11.16 9.47 -4.59
CA GLN A 62 10.64 10.53 -3.72
C GLN A 62 11.62 10.85 -2.58
N ALA A 63 12.21 9.85 -1.94
CA ALA A 63 13.24 10.02 -0.92
C ALA A 63 14.44 10.80 -1.46
N GLY A 64 14.97 10.40 -2.62
CA GLY A 64 16.09 11.11 -3.26
C GLY A 64 15.76 12.56 -3.65
N ARG A 65 14.58 12.80 -4.24
CA ARG A 65 14.13 14.16 -4.59
C ARG A 65 13.98 15.06 -3.37
N LEU A 66 13.36 14.56 -2.30
CA LEU A 66 13.15 15.34 -1.09
C LEU A 66 14.45 15.57 -0.33
N LEU A 67 15.34 14.56 -0.25
CA LEU A 67 16.67 14.72 0.32
C LEU A 67 17.47 15.83 -0.38
N ALA A 68 17.55 15.82 -1.72
CA ALA A 68 18.24 16.86 -2.48
C ALA A 68 17.67 18.26 -2.21
N ARG A 69 16.34 18.38 -2.09
CA ARG A 69 15.67 19.65 -1.74
C ARG A 69 15.95 20.10 -0.31
N ARG A 70 16.14 19.19 0.64
CA ARG A 70 16.55 19.55 2.01
C ARG A 70 17.99 20.03 2.05
N LEU A 71 18.91 19.29 1.42
CA LEU A 71 20.34 19.61 1.41
C LEU A 71 20.67 20.92 0.68
N TYR A 72 20.02 21.17 -0.46
CA TYR A 72 20.43 22.26 -1.37
C TYR A 72 19.33 23.27 -1.69
N GLY A 73 18.07 22.97 -1.32
CA GLY A 73 16.91 23.81 -1.63
C GLY A 73 16.24 24.45 -0.42
N GLY A 74 16.80 24.31 0.79
CA GLY A 74 16.23 24.87 2.02
C GLY A 74 14.86 24.30 2.41
N SER A 75 14.46 23.15 1.85
CA SER A 75 13.19 22.50 2.20
C SER A 75 13.29 21.80 3.56
N SER A 76 12.17 21.72 4.28
CA SER A 76 12.02 20.88 5.48
C SER A 76 11.20 19.61 5.23
N ARG A 77 10.76 19.36 3.98
CA ARG A 77 9.86 18.24 3.66
C ARG A 77 10.60 16.90 3.69
N LYS A 78 10.08 15.96 4.49
CA LYS A 78 10.56 14.57 4.61
C LYS A 78 9.76 13.62 3.73
N CYS A 79 10.34 12.46 3.41
CA CYS A 79 9.62 11.41 2.72
C CYS A 79 8.64 10.75 3.69
N ASP A 80 7.40 10.59 3.24
CA ASP A 80 6.35 9.92 4.00
C ASP A 80 6.27 8.47 3.53
N TYR A 81 6.59 7.55 4.45
CA TYR A 81 6.63 6.10 4.19
C TYR A 81 5.36 5.38 4.67
N ILE A 82 4.38 6.12 5.18
CA ILE A 82 3.13 5.57 5.70
C ILE A 82 2.12 5.47 4.55
N ASN A 83 1.36 4.37 4.50
CA ASN A 83 0.31 4.12 3.52
C ASN A 83 0.76 4.31 2.06
N VAL A 84 1.97 3.84 1.73
CA VAL A 84 2.44 3.81 0.34
C VAL A 84 1.68 2.70 -0.40
N PRO A 85 1.03 3.00 -1.54
CA PRO A 85 0.32 1.99 -2.31
C PRO A 85 1.29 1.03 -3.00
N THR A 86 0.85 -0.22 -3.16
CA THR A 86 1.58 -1.26 -3.89
C THR A 86 0.64 -2.05 -4.78
N THR A 87 1.18 -2.63 -5.85
CA THR A 87 0.44 -3.54 -6.72
C THR A 87 1.34 -4.70 -7.14
N VAL A 88 0.83 -5.91 -7.01
CA VAL A 88 1.44 -7.13 -7.51
C VAL A 88 0.79 -7.46 -8.85
N PHE A 89 1.61 -7.50 -9.90
CA PHE A 89 1.17 -7.71 -11.29
C PHE A 89 1.10 -9.20 -11.64
N THR A 90 0.29 -9.95 -10.89
CA THR A 90 -0.10 -11.33 -11.21
C THR A 90 -1.10 -11.36 -12.38
N PRO A 91 -1.39 -12.54 -12.97
CA PRO A 91 -2.41 -12.65 -14.03
C PRO A 91 -3.77 -12.04 -13.67
N LEU A 92 -4.13 -12.10 -12.39
CA LEU A 92 -5.14 -11.25 -11.78
C LEU A 92 -4.42 -10.31 -10.82
N GLU A 93 -4.38 -9.02 -11.14
CA GLU A 93 -3.58 -8.05 -10.39
C GLU A 93 -4.14 -7.84 -8.98
N TYR A 94 -3.24 -7.54 -8.04
CA TYR A 94 -3.60 -7.26 -6.66
C TYR A 94 -3.02 -5.93 -6.21
N GLY A 95 -3.90 -4.96 -5.93
CA GLY A 95 -3.56 -3.63 -5.46
C GLY A 95 -3.90 -3.47 -3.98
N SER A 96 -3.05 -2.77 -3.23
CA SER A 96 -3.31 -2.50 -1.82
C SER A 96 -2.69 -1.19 -1.33
N CYS A 97 -3.30 -0.60 -0.31
CA CYS A 97 -2.81 0.58 0.40
C CYS A 97 -3.20 0.49 1.87
N GLY A 98 -2.26 0.74 2.78
CA GLY A 98 -2.48 0.69 4.23
C GLY A 98 -2.28 -0.70 4.83
N PHE A 99 -2.96 -0.98 5.95
CA PHE A 99 -2.80 -2.20 6.72
C PHE A 99 -3.44 -3.42 6.03
N PRO A 100 -2.77 -4.58 6.00
CA PRO A 100 -3.46 -5.84 5.85
C PRO A 100 -4.30 -6.13 7.11
N GLU A 101 -5.33 -6.96 6.96
CA GLU A 101 -6.38 -7.15 7.96
C GLU A 101 -5.86 -7.75 9.26
N GLU A 102 -5.00 -8.77 9.16
CA GLU A 102 -4.35 -9.42 10.29
C GLU A 102 -3.47 -8.44 11.08
N ARG A 103 -2.74 -7.54 10.40
CA ARG A 103 -1.93 -6.51 11.06
C ARG A 103 -2.79 -5.42 11.70
N ALA A 104 -3.89 -5.05 11.05
CA ALA A 104 -4.86 -4.16 11.66
C ALA A 104 -5.45 -4.77 12.94
N ILE A 105 -5.76 -6.07 12.93
CA ILE A 105 -6.28 -6.79 14.11
C ILE A 105 -5.25 -6.80 15.23
N GLU A 106 -3.98 -7.07 14.92
CA GLU A 106 -2.89 -7.03 15.89
C GLU A 106 -2.70 -5.64 16.51
N GLU A 107 -2.78 -4.58 15.71
CA GLU A 107 -2.53 -3.21 16.14
C GLU A 107 -3.71 -2.60 16.90
N TYR A 108 -4.94 -2.77 16.38
CA TYR A 108 -6.12 -2.07 16.87
C TYR A 108 -7.09 -2.98 17.64
N GLY A 109 -6.96 -4.31 17.54
CA GLY A 109 -7.90 -5.27 18.11
C GLY A 109 -9.13 -5.51 17.23
N LYS A 110 -9.48 -6.78 17.02
CA LYS A 110 -10.58 -7.19 16.12
C LYS A 110 -11.91 -6.48 16.37
N GLN A 111 -12.26 -6.25 17.63
CA GLN A 111 -13.51 -5.60 18.04
C GLN A 111 -13.61 -4.13 17.60
N ASN A 112 -12.47 -3.48 17.35
CA ASN A 112 -12.38 -2.08 16.94
C ASN A 112 -12.35 -1.92 15.42
N LEU A 113 -12.43 -3.01 14.67
CA LEU A 113 -12.39 -2.99 13.21
C LEU A 113 -13.74 -3.38 12.63
N GLU A 114 -14.04 -2.81 11.47
CA GLU A 114 -15.10 -3.25 10.58
C GLU A 114 -14.49 -3.48 9.19
N VAL A 115 -14.80 -4.60 8.54
CA VAL A 115 -14.25 -4.94 7.22
C VAL A 115 -15.40 -5.06 6.25
N TYR A 116 -15.48 -4.12 5.31
CA TYR A 116 -16.46 -4.15 4.21
C TYR A 116 -15.82 -4.81 3.01
N HIS A 117 -16.59 -5.65 2.32
CA HIS A 117 -16.07 -6.40 1.19
C HIS A 117 -17.15 -6.84 0.21
N SER A 118 -16.73 -7.07 -1.04
CA SER A 118 -17.63 -7.51 -2.10
C SER A 118 -16.85 -8.26 -3.18
N LEU A 119 -17.49 -9.25 -3.80
CA LEU A 119 -17.04 -9.77 -5.09
C LEU A 119 -17.58 -8.88 -6.21
N PHE A 120 -16.81 -8.75 -7.29
CA PHE A 120 -17.25 -8.00 -8.47
C PHE A 120 -16.93 -8.74 -9.77
N TRP A 121 -17.65 -8.40 -10.83
CA TRP A 121 -17.43 -8.96 -12.15
C TRP A 121 -17.19 -7.83 -13.16
N PRO A 122 -15.96 -7.69 -13.69
CA PRO A 122 -15.69 -6.69 -14.71
C PRO A 122 -16.65 -6.83 -15.89
N LEU A 123 -17.24 -5.73 -16.36
CA LEU A 123 -18.19 -5.77 -17.46
C LEU A 123 -17.55 -6.39 -18.73
N GLU A 124 -16.27 -6.12 -18.96
CA GLU A 124 -15.48 -6.64 -20.06
C GLU A 124 -15.31 -8.17 -20.04
N TRP A 125 -15.59 -8.81 -18.90
CA TRP A 125 -15.47 -10.26 -18.73
C TRP A 125 -16.76 -11.01 -19.03
N THR A 126 -17.89 -10.30 -19.10
CA THR A 126 -19.21 -10.87 -19.36
C THR A 126 -19.33 -11.46 -20.77
N VAL A 127 -19.04 -10.66 -21.80
CA VAL A 127 -19.13 -11.08 -23.21
C VAL A 127 -18.19 -12.25 -23.55
N PRO A 128 -16.92 -12.25 -23.11
CA PRO A 128 -16.03 -13.39 -23.33
C PRO A 128 -16.37 -14.63 -22.49
N GLY A 129 -17.34 -14.56 -21.58
CA GLY A 129 -17.71 -15.68 -20.71
C GLY A 129 -16.62 -16.06 -19.70
N ARG A 130 -15.86 -15.07 -19.20
CA ARG A 130 -14.85 -15.31 -18.15
C ARG A 130 -15.50 -15.48 -16.78
N ASP A 131 -14.76 -16.10 -15.87
CA ASP A 131 -15.22 -16.44 -14.52
C ASP A 131 -15.82 -15.24 -13.78
N ASN A 132 -17.05 -15.42 -13.31
CA ASN A 132 -17.71 -14.52 -12.37
C ASN A 132 -17.17 -14.78 -10.94
N ASN A 133 -17.32 -13.80 -10.04
CA ASN A 133 -17.05 -13.95 -8.60
C ASN A 133 -15.58 -14.30 -8.27
N THR A 134 -14.65 -13.88 -9.12
CA THR A 134 -13.20 -14.06 -8.92
C THR A 134 -12.47 -12.77 -8.57
N CYS A 135 -13.00 -11.61 -8.97
CA CYS A 135 -12.49 -10.32 -8.51
C CYS A 135 -13.08 -9.97 -7.13
N TYR A 136 -12.29 -9.35 -6.27
CA TYR A 136 -12.63 -9.08 -4.88
C TYR A 136 -12.12 -7.71 -4.45
N ALA A 137 -12.95 -6.96 -3.73
CA ALA A 137 -12.56 -5.71 -3.09
C ALA A 137 -12.85 -5.77 -1.59
N LYS A 138 -11.96 -5.18 -0.78
CA LYS A 138 -12.24 -4.91 0.63
C LYS A 138 -11.63 -3.61 1.10
N ILE A 139 -12.25 -3.05 2.12
CA ILE A 139 -11.70 -1.97 2.95
C ILE A 139 -11.75 -2.37 4.42
N ILE A 140 -10.79 -1.89 5.18
CA ILE A 140 -10.64 -2.12 6.62
C ILE A 140 -10.80 -0.77 7.29
N CYS A 141 -11.81 -0.66 8.16
CA CYS A 141 -12.18 0.56 8.84
C CYS A 141 -11.88 0.48 10.33
N ASN A 142 -11.30 1.54 10.89
CA ASN A 142 -11.11 1.68 12.33
C ASN A 142 -12.34 2.37 12.96
N LYS A 143 -13.14 1.63 13.74
CA LYS A 143 -14.33 2.15 14.43
C LYS A 143 -14.00 3.20 15.48
N GLN A 144 -12.77 3.22 16.00
CA GLN A 144 -12.34 4.19 17.01
C GLN A 144 -11.97 5.56 16.41
N ASP A 145 -11.80 5.66 15.09
CA ASP A 145 -11.49 6.91 14.37
C ASP A 145 -12.52 7.13 13.25
N ASN A 146 -13.80 7.29 13.61
CA ASN A 146 -14.88 7.62 12.67
C ASN A 146 -14.88 6.73 11.40
N ASN A 147 -14.74 5.41 11.58
CA ASN A 147 -14.64 4.45 10.48
C ASN A 147 -13.57 4.79 9.43
N ARG A 148 -12.43 5.38 9.86
CA ARG A 148 -11.28 5.68 9.00
C ARG A 148 -10.88 4.45 8.21
N VAL A 149 -10.75 4.60 6.89
CA VAL A 149 -10.20 3.56 6.02
C VAL A 149 -8.69 3.49 6.27
N ILE A 150 -8.27 2.43 6.96
CA ILE A 150 -6.86 2.17 7.32
C ILE A 150 -6.24 1.09 6.43
N GLY A 151 -7.04 0.39 5.64
CA GLY A 151 -6.58 -0.59 4.65
C GLY A 151 -7.55 -0.68 3.48
N LEU A 152 -7.02 -0.80 2.27
CA LEU A 152 -7.77 -1.00 1.03
C LEU A 152 -7.07 -2.06 0.20
N HIS A 153 -7.85 -2.96 -0.37
CA HIS A 153 -7.36 -4.09 -1.15
C HIS A 153 -8.30 -4.37 -2.31
N VAL A 154 -7.73 -4.58 -3.50
CA VAL A 154 -8.46 -4.99 -4.70
C VAL A 154 -7.69 -6.10 -5.41
N LEU A 155 -8.39 -7.19 -5.72
CA LEU A 155 -7.94 -8.25 -6.61
C LEU A 155 -8.82 -8.17 -7.86
N GLY A 156 -8.25 -7.77 -8.99
CA GLY A 156 -9.02 -7.43 -10.18
C GLY A 156 -8.16 -6.86 -11.31
N PRO A 157 -8.74 -6.63 -12.50
CA PRO A 157 -8.00 -5.98 -13.59
C PRO A 157 -7.67 -4.52 -13.23
N ASN A 158 -6.53 -4.02 -13.73
CA ASN A 158 -6.06 -2.65 -13.54
C ASN A 158 -5.98 -2.24 -12.06
N ALA A 159 -5.59 -3.17 -11.18
CA ALA A 159 -5.60 -2.96 -9.74
C ALA A 159 -4.69 -1.80 -9.32
N GLY A 160 -3.59 -1.57 -10.04
CA GLY A 160 -2.71 -0.42 -9.83
C GLY A 160 -3.41 0.92 -10.08
N GLU A 161 -4.14 1.02 -11.19
CA GLU A 161 -4.89 2.23 -11.57
C GLU A 161 -5.99 2.54 -10.55
N VAL A 162 -6.72 1.51 -10.12
CA VAL A 162 -7.76 1.64 -9.09
C VAL A 162 -7.16 2.11 -7.76
N THR A 163 -6.09 1.46 -7.31
CA THR A 163 -5.47 1.72 -5.99
C THR A 163 -4.87 3.12 -5.90
N GLN A 164 -4.29 3.63 -6.99
CA GLN A 164 -3.54 4.87 -7.00
C GLN A 164 -4.36 6.09 -6.55
N GLY A 165 -5.62 6.19 -6.97
CA GLY A 165 -6.53 7.27 -6.57
C GLY A 165 -6.92 7.18 -5.09
N PHE A 166 -7.29 5.99 -4.62
CA PHE A 166 -7.65 5.77 -3.22
C PHE A 166 -6.49 6.00 -2.25
N ALA A 167 -5.25 5.73 -2.66
CA ALA A 167 -4.08 6.02 -1.83
C ALA A 167 -3.98 7.51 -1.47
N ALA A 168 -4.31 8.40 -2.41
CA ALA A 168 -4.39 9.83 -2.14
C ALA A 168 -5.53 10.16 -1.15
N ALA A 169 -6.70 9.55 -1.33
CA ALA A 169 -7.83 9.73 -0.42
C ALA A 169 -7.51 9.24 1.01
N ILE A 170 -6.87 8.08 1.15
CA ILE A 170 -6.40 7.55 2.46
C ILE A 170 -5.43 8.53 3.11
N LYS A 171 -4.50 9.13 2.34
CA LYS A 171 -3.59 10.17 2.84
C LYS A 171 -4.34 11.41 3.33
N CYS A 172 -5.49 11.74 2.74
CA CYS A 172 -6.39 12.81 3.17
C CYS A 172 -7.32 12.41 4.33
N GLY A 173 -7.21 11.18 4.85
CA GLY A 173 -8.10 10.68 5.89
C GLY A 173 -9.46 10.23 5.35
N LEU A 174 -9.50 9.40 4.32
CA LEU A 174 -10.75 8.79 3.87
C LEU A 174 -11.46 8.04 5.02
N THR A 175 -12.73 8.31 5.25
CA THR A 175 -13.61 7.52 6.13
C THR A 175 -14.60 6.71 5.29
N LYS A 176 -15.26 5.72 5.89
CA LYS A 176 -16.31 4.95 5.22
C LYS A 176 -17.44 5.87 4.74
N GLU A 177 -17.84 6.84 5.55
CA GLU A 177 -18.91 7.78 5.23
C GLU A 177 -18.58 8.62 4.00
N LEU A 178 -17.36 9.19 3.94
CA LEU A 178 -16.89 9.93 2.75
C LEU A 178 -16.81 9.05 1.50
N LEU A 179 -16.46 7.78 1.67
CA LEU A 179 -16.42 6.82 0.56
C LEU A 179 -17.83 6.53 0.03
N ASP A 180 -18.82 6.40 0.90
CA ASP A 180 -20.22 6.13 0.53
C ASP A 180 -20.92 7.35 -0.08
N GLU A 181 -20.54 8.56 0.35
CA GLU A 181 -21.01 9.81 -0.26
C GLU A 181 -20.45 10.04 -1.66
N THR A 182 -19.38 9.33 -2.03
CA THR A 182 -18.75 9.44 -3.34
C THR A 182 -19.57 8.69 -4.39
N ILE A 183 -20.02 9.38 -5.44
CA ILE A 183 -20.75 8.75 -6.56
C ILE A 183 -19.78 7.97 -7.46
N GLY A 184 -20.09 6.70 -7.70
CA GLY A 184 -19.32 5.82 -8.59
C GLY A 184 -19.40 6.20 -10.08
N ILE A 185 -18.37 5.84 -10.83
CA ILE A 185 -18.35 5.96 -12.29
C ILE A 185 -18.77 4.61 -12.89
N HIS A 186 -19.80 4.60 -13.72
CA HIS A 186 -20.38 3.37 -14.27
C HIS A 186 -20.23 3.30 -15.81
N PRO A 187 -19.88 2.13 -16.39
CA PRO A 187 -19.43 0.91 -15.72
C PRO A 187 -17.91 0.91 -15.49
N THR A 188 -17.46 0.75 -14.24
CA THR A 188 -16.02 0.58 -13.92
C THR A 188 -15.79 -0.40 -12.79
N CYS A 189 -14.63 -1.08 -12.78
CA CYS A 189 -14.27 -1.97 -11.66
C CYS A 189 -14.16 -1.21 -10.33
N ALA A 190 -13.75 0.07 -10.35
CA ALA A 190 -13.50 0.86 -9.16
C ALA A 190 -14.79 1.27 -8.43
N GLU A 191 -15.94 1.31 -9.11
CA GLU A 191 -17.21 1.74 -8.52
C GLU A 191 -17.69 0.82 -7.38
N VAL A 192 -17.22 -0.44 -7.34
CA VAL A 192 -17.53 -1.36 -6.24
C VAL A 192 -17.19 -0.75 -4.87
N PHE A 193 -16.16 0.08 -4.80
CA PHE A 193 -15.73 0.74 -3.56
C PHE A 193 -16.74 1.75 -3.03
N THR A 194 -17.58 2.35 -3.87
CA THR A 194 -18.54 3.38 -3.47
C THR A 194 -19.87 2.82 -2.96
N THR A 195 -20.05 1.49 -2.98
CA THR A 195 -21.32 0.84 -2.63
C THR A 195 -21.14 -0.41 -1.75
N MET A 196 -20.02 -0.54 -1.02
CA MET A 196 -19.79 -1.72 -0.18
C MET A 196 -20.52 -1.61 1.16
N ASP A 197 -21.57 -2.41 1.34
CA ASP A 197 -22.37 -2.41 2.57
C ASP A 197 -22.24 -3.70 3.40
N ILE A 198 -21.78 -4.79 2.79
CA ILE A 198 -21.64 -6.08 3.47
C ILE A 198 -20.35 -6.09 4.29
N THR A 199 -20.47 -6.41 5.57
CA THR A 199 -19.32 -6.58 6.46
C THR A 199 -19.00 -8.05 6.70
N LYS A 200 -17.71 -8.37 6.90
CA LYS A 200 -17.30 -9.71 7.30
C LYS A 200 -17.96 -10.17 8.61
N ALA A 201 -18.23 -9.24 9.53
CA ALA A 201 -18.83 -9.56 10.81
C ALA A 201 -20.31 -9.97 10.68
N SER A 202 -21.02 -9.52 9.64
CA SER A 202 -22.41 -9.91 9.40
C SER A 202 -22.54 -11.35 8.89
N GLY A 203 -21.47 -11.89 8.30
CA GLY A 203 -21.47 -13.24 7.71
C GLY A 203 -22.37 -13.39 6.47
N GLN A 204 -22.80 -12.27 5.87
CA GLN A 204 -23.64 -12.29 4.67
C GLN A 204 -22.87 -12.74 3.43
N ASP A 205 -23.61 -13.27 2.46
CA ASP A 205 -23.09 -13.68 1.16
C ASP A 205 -22.72 -12.46 0.30
N ILE A 206 -21.47 -12.42 -0.16
CA ILE A 206 -20.89 -11.33 -0.96
C ILE A 206 -20.87 -11.60 -2.47
N THR A 207 -21.42 -12.73 -2.91
CA THR A 207 -21.45 -13.06 -4.34
C THR A 207 -22.26 -12.02 -5.12
N GLN A 208 -21.70 -11.57 -6.23
CA GLN A 208 -22.43 -10.77 -7.20
C GLN A 208 -23.48 -11.66 -7.85
N LYS A 209 -24.73 -11.46 -7.42
CA LYS A 209 -25.92 -11.93 -8.10
C LYS A 209 -26.18 -10.85 -9.14
N GLY A 210 -25.88 -11.16 -10.40
CA GLY A 210 -26.01 -10.19 -11.50
C GLY A 210 -27.37 -9.49 -11.50
N CYS A 211 -27.48 -8.36 -12.20
CA CYS A 211 -28.75 -7.68 -12.37
C CYS A 211 -29.83 -8.61 -12.95
#